data_AF-A0A352CJT3-F1
#
_entry.id   AF-A0A352CJT3-F1
#
_cell.length_a   1.000
_cell.length_b   1.000
_cell.length_c   1.000
_cell.angle_alpha   90.00
_cell.angle_beta   90.00
_cell.angle_gamma   90.00
#
_symmetry.space_group_name_H-M   'P 1'
#
loop_
_entity.id
_entity.type
_entity.pdbx_description
1 polymer ?
#
loop_
_entity_poly.entity_id
_entity_poly.type
_entity_poly.pdbx_seq_one_letter_code
_entity_poly.pdbx_strand_id
1 'polypeptide(L)'
;MSIFLLEAFNWTNLLQPQFYVENGGLWLLLFVVFAETGLFVGFFLPGDSLLFVAGIYAHEITRKTGEVIPGLAHQFLDTIGLGMIRNEWVDLLVLSALIACMGILGNMVGYWTGRKVGPAMYQWRDRLLFKKKYLHQAREFYEKHGGLAVIGARFLPLIRT
;
A
#
# COMPACT_ATOMS: atom_id res chain seq x y z
N MET A 1 13.53 25.70 17.88
CA MET A 1 12.49 24.65 17.89
C MET A 1 11.69 24.70 16.58
N SER A 2 12.34 24.35 15.46
CA SER A 2 11.70 24.28 14.13
C SER A 2 12.58 23.60 13.06
N ILE A 3 13.84 23.27 13.36
CA ILE A 3 14.79 22.68 12.39
C ILE A 3 15.07 21.19 12.67
N PHE A 4 14.62 20.62 13.79
CA PHE A 4 14.86 19.22 14.17
C PHE A 4 13.85 18.20 13.62
N LEU A 5 12.76 18.65 12.98
CA LEU A 5 11.71 17.76 12.45
C LEU A 5 11.99 17.26 11.02
N LEU A 6 13.05 17.75 10.38
CA LEU A 6 13.37 17.44 8.97
C LEU A 6 14.58 16.52 8.79
N GLU A 7 15.27 16.14 9.87
CA GLU A 7 16.36 15.16 9.79
C GLU A 7 15.85 13.75 10.16
N ALA A 8 16.02 12.83 9.20
CA ALA A 8 15.86 11.39 9.27
C ALA A 8 14.46 10.78 8.97
N PHE A 9 13.75 11.26 7.95
CA PHE A 9 12.91 10.32 7.20
C PHE A 9 13.83 9.36 6.40
N ASN A 10 14.18 8.24 7.01
CA ASN A 10 14.80 7.11 6.32
C ASN A 10 13.72 6.10 5.97
N TRP A 11 13.72 5.57 4.75
CA TRP A 11 12.78 4.54 4.29
C TRP A 11 12.79 3.29 5.19
N THR A 12 13.91 3.03 5.84
CA THR A 12 14.08 1.96 6.83
C THR A 12 13.27 2.18 8.12
N ASN A 13 12.90 3.43 8.43
CA ASN A 13 12.07 3.75 9.60
C ASN A 13 10.61 3.32 9.38
N LEU A 14 10.15 3.23 8.12
CA LEU A 14 8.87 2.60 7.76
C LEU A 14 8.87 1.08 7.96
N LEU A 15 10.00 0.46 8.30
CA LEU A 15 10.03 -0.96 8.66
C LEU A 15 9.98 -1.15 10.17
N GLN A 16 10.06 -0.06 10.95
CA GLN A 16 10.04 -0.12 12.40
C GLN A 16 8.60 -0.04 12.91
N PRO A 17 8.10 -1.05 13.64
CA PRO A 17 6.75 -1.04 14.20
C PRO A 17 6.51 0.16 15.13
N GLN A 18 7.58 0.64 15.78
CA GLN A 18 7.57 1.81 16.67
C GLN A 18 7.19 3.10 15.94
N PHE A 19 7.61 3.27 14.69
CA PHE A 19 7.26 4.43 13.87
C PHE A 19 5.76 4.51 13.59
N TYR A 20 5.12 3.36 13.38
CA TYR A 20 3.66 3.27 13.20
C TYR A 20 2.94 3.61 14.49
N VAL A 21 3.34 3.03 15.62
CA VAL A 21 2.72 3.33 16.93
C VAL A 21 2.79 4.82 17.28
N GLU A 22 3.83 5.54 16.85
CA GLU A 22 4.04 6.95 17.21
C GLU A 22 3.50 7.97 16.20
N ASN A 23 3.44 7.66 14.90
CA ASN A 23 3.12 8.66 13.86
C ASN A 23 1.77 8.46 13.12
N GLY A 24 1.09 7.32 13.25
CA GLY A 24 -0.19 7.12 12.53
C GLY A 24 -0.86 5.74 12.57
N GLY A 25 -0.34 4.81 13.36
CA GLY A 25 -0.88 3.48 13.65
C GLY A 25 -1.25 2.66 12.42
N LEU A 26 -2.36 1.94 12.55
CA LEU A 26 -2.97 1.16 11.47
C LEU A 26 -3.35 2.03 10.26
N TRP A 27 -3.75 3.28 10.46
CA TRP A 27 -4.20 4.17 9.38
C TRP A 27 -3.09 4.49 8.38
N LEU A 28 -1.87 4.73 8.86
CA LEU A 28 -0.71 4.94 7.99
C LEU A 28 -0.44 3.70 7.14
N LEU A 29 -0.50 2.51 7.74
CA LEU A 29 -0.33 1.26 7.00
C LEU A 29 -1.40 1.08 5.93
N LEU A 30 -2.67 1.28 6.28
CA LEU A 30 -3.79 1.18 5.36
C LEU A 30 -3.65 2.16 4.19
N PHE A 31 -3.18 3.38 4.47
CA PHE A 31 -2.89 4.37 3.44
C PHE A 31 -1.74 3.95 2.53
N VAL A 32 -0.66 3.38 3.07
CA VAL A 32 0.48 2.87 2.28
C VAL A 32 0.02 1.77 1.32
N VAL A 33 -0.74 0.78 1.82
CA VAL A 33 -1.29 -0.31 0.99
C VAL A 33 -2.20 0.24 -0.10
N PHE A 34 -3.08 1.18 0.25
CA PHE A 34 -3.93 1.86 -0.72
C PHE A 34 -3.13 2.63 -1.79
N ALA A 35 -2.07 3.35 -1.37
CA ALA A 35 -1.24 4.14 -2.26
C ALA A 35 -0.39 3.26 -3.20
N GLU A 36 0.20 2.18 -2.70
CA GLU A 36 0.96 1.20 -3.50
C GLU A 36 0.07 0.51 -4.54
N THR A 37 -1.16 0.15 -4.16
CA THR A 37 -2.09 -0.56 -5.07
C THR A 37 -2.84 0.37 -6.03
N GLY A 38 -3.05 1.65 -5.68
CA GLY A 38 -3.92 2.57 -6.43
C GLY A 38 -3.25 3.79 -7.07
N LEU A 39 -2.11 4.26 -6.53
CA LEU A 39 -1.42 5.44 -7.01
C LEU A 39 -0.15 4.98 -7.76
N PHE A 40 -0.04 5.25 -9.07
CA PHE A 40 1.16 4.92 -9.88
C PHE A 40 2.50 5.40 -9.29
N VAL A 41 2.46 6.27 -8.28
CA VAL A 41 3.60 6.83 -7.54
C VAL A 41 4.06 5.92 -6.38
N GLY A 42 3.26 4.93 -5.99
CA GLY A 42 3.51 4.04 -4.85
C GLY A 42 4.59 2.98 -5.06
N PHE A 43 5.21 2.89 -6.25
CA PHE A 43 6.29 1.93 -6.55
C PHE A 43 7.49 1.99 -5.58
N PHE A 44 7.70 3.12 -4.90
CA PHE A 44 8.81 3.30 -3.98
C PHE A 44 8.47 2.97 -2.51
N LEU A 45 7.22 2.60 -2.20
CA LEU A 45 6.80 2.30 -0.82
C LEU A 45 7.07 0.82 -0.47
N PRO A 46 7.57 0.50 0.73
CA PRO A 46 7.92 -0.86 1.13
C PRO A 46 6.69 -1.66 1.63
N GLY A 47 5.63 -1.78 0.83
CA GLY A 47 4.36 -2.33 1.30
C GLY A 47 4.39 -3.83 1.64
N ASP A 48 5.08 -4.66 0.85
CA ASP A 48 5.21 -6.10 1.12
C ASP A 48 5.88 -6.40 2.47
N SER A 49 6.98 -5.69 2.76
CA SER A 49 7.69 -5.83 4.04
C SER A 49 6.86 -5.27 5.19
N LEU A 50 6.11 -4.21 4.94
CA LEU A 50 5.23 -3.62 5.94
C LEU A 50 4.07 -4.55 6.31
N LEU A 51 3.52 -5.25 5.33
CA LEU A 51 2.47 -6.25 5.54
C LEU A 51 2.95 -7.38 6.46
N PHE A 52 4.19 -7.83 6.25
CA PHE A 52 4.83 -8.85 7.09
C PHE A 52 5.01 -8.37 8.54
N VAL A 53 5.52 -7.15 8.72
CA VAL A 53 5.69 -6.53 10.04
C VAL A 53 4.33 -6.38 10.74
N ALA A 54 3.29 -5.93 10.02
CA ALA A 54 1.96 -5.76 10.58
C ALA A 54 1.33 -7.07 11.05
N GLY A 55 1.55 -8.17 10.33
CA GLY A 55 1.11 -9.49 10.76
C GLY A 55 1.79 -9.94 12.05
N ILE A 56 3.10 -9.74 12.17
CA ILE A 56 3.85 -10.06 13.41
C ILE A 56 3.31 -9.28 14.62
N TYR A 57 2.91 -8.03 14.39
CA TYR A 57 2.49 -7.08 15.43
C TYR A 57 0.97 -6.85 15.49
N ALA A 58 0.18 -7.80 14.98
CA ALA A 58 -1.27 -7.65 14.88
C ALA A 58 -1.95 -7.62 16.25
N HIS A 59 -1.57 -8.55 17.13
CA HIS A 59 -2.15 -8.73 18.47
C HIS A 59 -1.39 -7.95 19.55
N GLU A 60 -0.06 -7.97 19.51
CA GLU A 60 0.78 -7.41 20.57
C GLU A 60 2.03 -6.74 20.00
N ILE A 61 2.39 -5.58 20.57
CA ILE A 61 3.62 -4.86 20.24
C ILE A 61 4.49 -4.80 21.49
N THR A 62 5.59 -5.55 21.47
CA THR A 62 6.59 -5.51 22.54
C THR A 62 7.60 -4.38 22.28
N ARG A 63 7.63 -3.37 23.16
CA ARG A 63 8.67 -2.33 23.10
C ARG A 63 9.98 -2.83 23.69
N LYS A 64 11.10 -2.23 23.28
CA LYS A 64 12.45 -2.53 23.82
C LYS A 64 12.55 -2.31 25.34
N THR A 65 11.62 -1.54 25.92
CA THR A 65 11.49 -1.29 27.36
C THR A 65 10.80 -2.43 28.12
N GLY A 66 10.37 -3.50 27.44
CA GLY A 66 9.62 -4.62 28.04
C GLY A 66 8.13 -4.33 28.25
N GLU A 67 7.66 -3.15 27.87
CA GLU A 67 6.26 -2.76 27.94
C GLU A 67 5.48 -3.38 26.77
N VAL A 68 4.38 -4.05 27.13
CA VAL A 68 3.46 -4.71 26.21
C VAL A 68 2.32 -3.76 25.89
N ILE A 69 2.19 -3.40 24.60
CA ILE A 69 1.15 -2.50 24.11
C ILE A 69 0.18 -3.31 23.24
N PRO A 70 -1.14 -3.01 23.28
CA PRO A 70 -2.09 -3.61 22.35
C PRO A 70 -1.64 -3.42 20.89
N GLY A 71 -1.73 -4.49 20.10
CA GLY A 71 -1.31 -4.51 18.70
C GLY A 71 -2.17 -3.63 17.79
N LEU A 72 -1.73 -3.49 16.54
CA LEU A 72 -2.32 -2.54 15.58
C LEU A 72 -3.83 -2.78 15.35
N ALA A 73 -4.24 -4.03 15.29
CA ALA A 73 -5.64 -4.39 15.06
C ALA A 73 -6.49 -4.17 16.32
N HIS A 74 -5.92 -4.49 17.49
CA HIS A 74 -6.62 -4.31 18.76
C HIS A 74 -6.85 -2.84 19.08
N GLN A 75 -5.87 -1.97 18.81
CA GLN A 75 -6.03 -0.51 18.92
C GLN A 75 -7.18 0.02 18.05
N PHE A 76 -7.36 -0.55 16.87
CA PHE A 76 -8.46 -0.20 15.98
C PHE A 76 -9.81 -0.73 16.49
N LEU A 77 -9.86 -1.96 17.00
CA LEU A 77 -11.08 -2.51 17.61
C LEU A 77 -11.51 -1.72 18.85
N ASP A 78 -10.57 -1.27 19.66
CA ASP A 78 -10.84 -0.40 20.81
C ASP A 78 -11.40 0.96 20.36
N THR A 79 -10.85 1.54 19.29
CA THR A 79 -11.38 2.78 18.68
C THR A 79 -12.83 2.64 18.21
N ILE A 80 -13.24 1.43 17.79
CA ILE A 80 -14.61 1.12 17.33
C ILE A 80 -15.53 0.70 18.50
N GLY A 81 -15.02 0.64 19.73
CA GLY A 81 -15.78 0.24 20.92
C GLY A 81 -15.92 -1.27 21.10
N LEU A 82 -15.12 -2.08 20.38
CA LEU A 82 -15.06 -3.55 20.47
C LEU A 82 -13.82 -4.05 21.21
N GLY A 83 -13.11 -3.20 21.95
CA GLY A 83 -11.87 -3.53 22.68
C GLY A 83 -12.01 -4.63 23.75
N MET A 84 -13.25 -5.01 24.13
CA MET A 84 -13.48 -6.13 25.05
C MET A 84 -13.10 -7.50 24.46
N ILE A 85 -13.00 -7.63 23.14
CA ILE A 85 -12.64 -8.88 22.47
C ILE A 85 -11.12 -8.94 22.33
N ARG A 86 -10.45 -9.62 23.27
CA ARG A 86 -9.00 -9.87 23.21
C ARG A 86 -8.74 -11.26 22.64
N ASN A 87 -8.68 -11.37 21.32
CA ASN A 87 -8.46 -12.64 20.64
C ASN A 87 -7.51 -12.46 19.45
N GLU A 88 -6.36 -13.14 19.49
CA GLU A 88 -5.31 -13.09 18.46
C GLU A 88 -5.83 -13.38 17.05
N TRP A 89 -6.72 -14.37 16.93
CA TRP A 89 -7.33 -14.76 15.65
C TRP A 89 -8.25 -13.67 15.09
N VAL A 90 -8.99 -12.99 15.96
CA VAL A 90 -9.90 -11.91 15.57
C VAL A 90 -9.09 -10.71 15.10
N ASP A 91 -8.04 -10.36 15.84
CA ASP A 91 -7.13 -9.27 15.48
C ASP A 91 -6.47 -9.49 14.11
N LEU A 92 -5.96 -10.70 13.86
CA LEU A 92 -5.39 -11.05 12.55
C LEU A 92 -6.43 -11.01 11.44
N LEU A 93 -7.64 -11.53 11.68
CA LEU A 93 -8.71 -11.54 10.68
C LEU A 93 -9.15 -10.11 10.34
N VAL A 94 -9.36 -9.27 11.35
CA VAL A 94 -9.72 -7.86 11.17
C VAL A 94 -8.63 -7.11 10.41
N LEU A 95 -7.36 -7.29 10.79
CA LEU A 95 -6.23 -6.70 10.09
C LEU A 95 -6.19 -7.12 8.62
N SER A 96 -6.29 -8.42 8.35
CA SER A 96 -6.28 -8.96 6.98
C SER A 96 -7.45 -8.44 6.14
N ALA A 97 -8.64 -8.32 6.74
CA ALA A 97 -9.84 -7.81 6.07
C ALA A 97 -9.70 -6.33 5.73
N LEU A 98 -9.17 -5.51 6.65
CA LEU A 98 -8.95 -4.08 6.42
C LEU A 98 -7.93 -3.84 5.31
N ILE A 99 -6.82 -4.57 5.33
CA ILE A 99 -5.77 -4.48 4.31
C ILE A 99 -6.32 -4.92 2.95
N ALA A 100 -7.05 -6.05 2.90
CA ALA A 100 -7.68 -6.51 1.68
C ALA A 100 -8.68 -5.47 1.13
N CYS A 101 -9.50 -4.87 2.01
CA CYS A 101 -10.42 -3.81 1.65
C CYS A 101 -9.69 -2.60 1.04
N MET A 102 -8.60 -2.16 1.65
CA MET A 102 -7.79 -1.05 1.13
C MET A 102 -7.11 -1.38 -0.19
N GLY A 103 -6.60 -2.60 -0.36
CA GLY A 103 -6.03 -3.05 -1.62
C GLY A 103 -7.06 -3.10 -2.75
N ILE A 104 -8.29 -3.55 -2.47
CA ILE A 104 -9.40 -3.54 -3.43
C ILE A 104 -9.77 -2.11 -3.80
N LEU A 105 -9.89 -1.23 -2.81
CA LEU A 105 -10.20 0.19 -3.04
C LEU A 105 -9.10 0.89 -3.83
N GLY A 106 -7.83 0.63 -3.52
CA GLY A 106 -6.69 1.11 -4.28
C GLY A 106 -6.76 0.67 -5.73
N ASN A 107 -6.97 -0.63 -5.99
CA ASN A 107 -7.13 -1.16 -7.34
C ASN A 107 -8.34 -0.53 -8.09
N MET A 108 -9.44 -0.26 -7.40
CA MET A 108 -10.61 0.43 -7.97
C MET A 108 -10.28 1.87 -8.37
N VAL A 109 -9.57 2.61 -7.52
CA VAL A 109 -9.11 3.98 -7.79
C VAL A 109 -8.07 4.00 -8.91
N GLY A 110 -7.16 3.03 -8.94
CA GLY A 110 -6.19 2.83 -10.01
C GLY A 110 -6.88 2.57 -11.36
N TYR A 111 -7.89 1.70 -11.37
CA TYR A 111 -8.72 1.45 -12.56
C TYR A 111 -9.43 2.70 -13.04
N TRP A 112 -10.06 3.45 -12.12
CA TRP A 112 -10.78 4.68 -12.46
C TRP A 112 -9.83 5.75 -13.01
N THR A 113 -8.67 5.90 -12.38
CA THR A 113 -7.61 6.81 -12.84
C THR A 113 -7.12 6.41 -14.23
N GLY A 114 -6.83 5.13 -14.47
CA GLY A 114 -6.43 4.62 -15.79
C GLY A 114 -7.50 4.83 -16.86
N ARG A 115 -8.78 4.59 -16.52
CA ARG A 115 -9.92 4.80 -17.44
C ARG A 115 -10.10 6.27 -17.82
N LYS A 116 -9.91 7.19 -16.87
CA LYS A 116 -10.09 8.63 -17.09
C LYS A 116 -8.87 9.27 -17.75
N VAL A 117 -7.66 8.92 -17.32
CA VAL A 117 -6.39 9.50 -17.80
C VAL A 117 -5.98 8.87 -19.14
N GLY A 118 -6.27 7.58 -19.36
CA GLY A 118 -5.92 6.82 -20.57
C GLY A 118 -6.18 7.56 -21.89
N PRO A 119 -7.43 7.98 -22.17
CA PRO A 119 -7.76 8.73 -23.39
C PRO A 119 -7.03 10.07 -23.50
N ALA A 120 -6.84 10.77 -22.37
CA ALA A 120 -6.16 12.06 -22.34
C ALA A 120 -4.66 11.95 -22.68
N MET A 121 -4.03 10.81 -22.35
CA MET A 121 -2.59 10.59 -22.62
C MET A 121 -2.22 10.68 -24.11
N TYR A 122 -3.16 10.38 -25.03
CA TYR A 122 -2.89 10.47 -26.48
C TYR A 122 -2.63 11.92 -26.96
N GLN A 123 -3.19 12.90 -26.25
CA GLN A 123 -3.05 14.31 -26.58
C GLN A 123 -1.81 14.95 -25.93
N TRP A 124 -1.20 14.31 -24.93
CA TRP A 124 -0.05 14.85 -24.21
C TRP A 124 1.19 14.98 -25.11
N ARG A 125 1.99 16.02 -24.90
CA ARG A 125 3.26 16.20 -25.62
C ARG A 125 4.31 15.22 -25.10
N ASP A 126 5.21 14.78 -25.99
CA ASP A 126 6.34 13.94 -25.61
C ASP A 126 7.24 14.66 -24.58
N ARG A 127 7.59 13.95 -23.50
CA ARG A 127 8.48 14.38 -22.41
C ARG A 127 9.59 13.35 -22.20
N LEU A 128 10.49 13.58 -21.24
CA LEU A 128 11.54 12.60 -20.90
C LEU A 128 10.95 11.29 -20.36
N LEU A 129 9.94 11.38 -19.49
CA LEU A 129 9.29 10.22 -18.87
C LEU A 129 8.10 9.65 -19.66
N PHE A 130 7.59 10.37 -20.66
CA PHE A 130 6.41 9.98 -21.42
C PHE A 130 6.67 10.12 -22.92
N LYS A 131 6.63 9.01 -23.66
CA LYS A 131 6.77 8.98 -25.12
C LYS A 131 5.56 8.30 -25.74
N LYS A 132 4.91 8.95 -26.71
CA LYS A 132 3.74 8.39 -27.42
C LYS A 132 4.03 7.06 -28.09
N LYS A 133 5.26 6.82 -28.54
CA LYS A 133 5.68 5.56 -29.16
C LYS A 133 5.34 4.34 -28.28
N TYR A 134 5.61 4.40 -26.97
CA TYR A 134 5.31 3.29 -26.06
C TYR A 134 3.80 3.10 -25.85
N LEU A 135 3.02 4.19 -25.87
CA LEU A 135 1.56 4.13 -25.77
C LEU A 135 0.94 3.41 -26.98
N HIS A 136 1.42 3.74 -28.20
CA HIS A 136 0.97 3.07 -29.43
C HIS A 136 1.41 1.60 -29.46
N GLN A 137 2.66 1.30 -29.10
CA GLN A 137 3.17 -0.07 -29.04
C GLN A 137 2.41 -0.94 -28.03
N ALA A 138 2.10 -0.40 -26.85
CA ALA A 138 1.28 -1.08 -25.86
C ALA A 138 -0.12 -1.39 -26.41
N ARG A 139 -0.74 -0.43 -27.13
CA ARG A 139 -2.06 -0.65 -27.74
C ARG A 139 -2.04 -1.73 -28.81
N GLU A 140 -1.09 -1.71 -29.72
CA GLU A 140 -0.93 -2.76 -30.75
C GLU A 140 -0.72 -4.14 -30.10
N PHE A 141 0.08 -4.20 -29.03
CA PHE A 141 0.28 -5.44 -28.27
C PHE A 141 -1.01 -5.96 -27.63
N TYR A 142 -1.80 -5.08 -27.02
CA TYR A 142 -3.10 -5.44 -26.43
C TYR A 142 -4.15 -5.81 -27.48
N GLU A 143 -4.19 -5.13 -28.62
CA GLU A 143 -5.10 -5.48 -29.73
C GLU A 143 -4.76 -6.87 -30.30
N LYS A 144 -3.48 -7.23 -30.33
CA LYS A 144 -3.01 -8.55 -30.82
C LYS A 144 -3.27 -9.70 -29.84
N HIS A 145 -3.11 -9.50 -28.53
CA HIS A 145 -3.14 -10.58 -27.53
C HIS A 145 -4.37 -10.54 -26.61
N GLY A 146 -5.20 -9.50 -26.69
CA GLY A 146 -6.45 -9.35 -25.93
C GLY A 146 -6.26 -9.41 -24.42
N GLY A 147 -7.27 -9.93 -23.71
CA GLY A 147 -7.27 -10.03 -22.25
C GLY A 147 -6.18 -10.96 -21.67
N LEU A 148 -5.65 -11.89 -22.46
CA LEU A 148 -4.57 -12.80 -22.02
C LEU A 148 -3.29 -12.02 -21.69
N ALA A 149 -3.02 -10.91 -22.40
CA ALA A 149 -1.91 -10.02 -22.10
C ALA A 149 -1.99 -9.43 -20.68
N VAL A 150 -3.20 -9.09 -20.22
CA VAL A 150 -3.41 -8.52 -18.88
C VAL A 150 -3.12 -9.55 -17.80
N ILE A 151 -3.58 -10.79 -18.02
CA ILE A 151 -3.34 -11.90 -17.08
C ILE A 151 -1.85 -12.26 -17.08
N GLY A 152 -1.23 -12.38 -18.25
CA GLY A 152 0.19 -12.72 -18.39
C GLY A 152 1.13 -11.67 -17.80
N ALA A 153 0.81 -10.38 -17.95
CA ALA A 153 1.61 -9.28 -17.37
C ALA A 153 1.69 -9.38 -15.83
N ARG A 154 0.68 -9.93 -15.15
CA ARG A 154 0.69 -10.09 -13.69
C ARG A 154 1.70 -11.14 -13.20
N PHE A 155 2.10 -12.07 -14.06
CA PHE A 155 3.06 -13.13 -13.72
C PHE A 155 4.48 -12.82 -14.16
N LEU A 156 4.70 -11.71 -14.89
CA LEU A 156 6.04 -11.25 -15.29
C LEU A 156 6.67 -10.48 -14.13
N PRO A 157 7.69 -11.04 -13.43
CA PRO A 157 8.24 -10.44 -12.22
C PRO A 157 8.81 -9.03 -12.45
N LEU A 158 9.44 -8.81 -13.62
CA LEU A 158 10.00 -7.53 -14.04
C LEU A 158 8.98 -6.42 -14.33
N ILE A 159 7.69 -6.75 -14.49
CA ILE A 159 6.61 -5.78 -14.72
C ILE A 159 5.85 -5.51 -13.41
N ARG A 160 5.96 -6.43 -12.44
CA ARG A 160 5.32 -6.33 -11.13
C ARG A 160 6.11 -5.42 -10.16
N THR A 161 7.37 -5.13 -10.50
CA THR A 161 8.20 -4.07 -9.90
C THR A 161 8.42 -2.99 -10.94
#